data_AF-A0A916PCA4-F1
#
_entry.id   AF-A0A916PCA4-F1
#
_cell.length_a   1.000
_cell.length_b   1.000
_cell.length_c   1.000
_cell.angle_alpha   90.00
_cell.angle_beta   90.00
_cell.angle_gamma   90.00
#
_symmetry.space_group_name_H-M   'P 1'
#
loop_
_entity.id
_entity.type
_entity.pdbx_description
1 polymer ?
#
loop_
_entity_poly.entity_id
_entity_poly.type
_entity_poly.pdbx_seq_one_letter_code
_entity_poly.pdbx_strand_id
1 'polypeptide(L)' 'MCYERIKNGGIPACVEACPAEARTFGTREELIEEAKRRINENPETYYPHIFGLKESGGTSVLYLADRPMQKLGIKVNLP' A
#
# COMPACT_ATOMS: atom_id res chain seq x y z
N MET A 1 -13.11 -0.23 -2.09
CA MET A 1 -12.57 1.08 -1.63
C MET A 1 -13.75 1.99 -1.33
N CYS A 2 -13.85 2.63 -0.15
CA CYS A 2 -15.02 3.40 0.34
C CYS A 2 -15.67 4.35 -0.70
N TYR A 3 -16.52 3.80 -1.57
CA TYR A 3 -16.91 4.43 -2.83
C TYR A 3 -17.63 5.76 -2.61
N GLU A 4 -18.66 5.77 -1.76
CA GLU A 4 -19.44 6.98 -1.47
C GLU A 4 -18.59 8.10 -0.86
N ARG A 5 -17.62 7.76 -0.01
CA ARG A 5 -16.73 8.78 0.60
C ARG A 5 -15.84 9.42 -0.46
N ILE A 6 -15.24 8.61 -1.32
CA ILE A 6 -14.35 9.07 -2.39
C ILE A 6 -15.12 9.89 -3.42
N LYS A 7 -16.32 9.43 -3.81
CA LYS A 7 -17.18 10.14 -4.76
C LYS A 7 -17.53 11.55 -4.28
N ASN A 8 -17.68 11.72 -2.97
CA ASN A 8 -17.99 13.01 -2.33
C ASN A 8 -16.72 13.81 -1.94
N GLY A 9 -15.54 13.45 -2.47
CA GLY A 9 -14.28 14.17 -2.23
C GLY A 9 -13.59 13.85 -0.90
N GLY A 10 -14.09 12.90 -0.12
CA GLY A 10 -13.45 12.42 1.10
C GLY A 10 -12.45 11.28 0.86
N ILE A 11 -11.74 10.90 1.92
CA ILE A 11 -10.80 9.75 1.91
C ILE A 11 -11.45 8.49 2.50
N PRO A 12 -10.87 7.28 2.31
CA PRO A 12 -11.34 6.06 2.97
C PRO A 12 -11.34 6.18 4.49
N ALA A 13 -12.35 5.60 5.13
CA ALA A 13 -12.51 5.65 6.58
C ALA A 13 -11.31 5.06 7.34
N CYS A 14 -10.72 3.98 6.81
CA CYS A 14 -9.55 3.34 7.43
C CYS A 14 -8.26 4.16 7.28
N VAL A 15 -8.20 5.10 6.34
CA VAL A 15 -7.06 6.02 6.17
C VAL A 15 -7.22 7.17 7.16
N GLU A 16 -8.41 7.79 7.21
CA GLU A 16 -8.74 8.85 8.17
C GLU A 16 -8.58 8.40 9.63
N ALA A 17 -9.01 7.17 9.95
CA ALA A 17 -8.98 6.65 11.31
C ALA A 17 -7.59 6.17 11.78
N CYS A 18 -6.55 6.19 10.94
CA CYS A 18 -5.25 5.65 11.29
C CYS A 18 -4.35 6.72 11.93
N PRO A 19 -4.17 6.75 13.27
CA PRO A 19 -3.37 7.77 13.94
C PRO A 19 -1.87 7.62 13.66
N ALA A 20 -1.43 6.43 13.28
CA ALA A 20 -0.03 6.13 13.01
C ALA A 20 0.39 6.41 11.55
N GLU A 21 -0.54 6.89 10.71
CA GLU A 21 -0.29 7.19 9.29
C GLU A 21 0.32 6.00 8.52
N ALA A 22 -0.02 4.78 8.96
CA ALA A 22 0.40 3.54 8.33
C ALA A 22 -0.31 3.32 6.97
N ARG A 23 -1.46 3.98 6.77
CA ARG A 23 -2.22 3.96 5.52
C ARG A 23 -2.31 5.38 4.99
N THR A 24 -2.10 5.54 3.68
CA THR A 24 -2.30 6.81 2.99
C THR A 24 -3.15 6.60 1.73
N PHE A 25 -3.70 7.68 1.19
CA PHE A 25 -4.58 7.66 0.02
C PHE A 25 -4.20 8.77 -0.97
N GLY A 26 -4.20 8.44 -2.26
CA GLY A 26 -3.81 9.36 -3.33
C GLY A 26 -3.86 8.66 -4.68
N THR A 27 -3.31 9.33 -5.69
CA THR A 27 -3.09 8.74 -7.02
C THR A 27 -2.09 7.60 -6.94
N ARG A 28 -2.09 6.72 -7.95
CA ARG A 28 -1.18 5.58 -7.97
C ARG A 28 0.28 6.05 -7.96
N GLU A 29 0.59 7.08 -8.72
CA GLU A 29 1.93 7.65 -8.87
C GLU A 29 2.44 8.21 -7.54
N GLU A 30 1.61 9.00 -6.84
CA GLU A 30 1.94 9.54 -5.51
C GLU A 30 2.21 8.41 -4.50
N LEU A 31 1.38 7.36 -4.50
CA LEU A 31 1.55 6.22 -3.60
C LEU A 31 2.82 5.41 -3.90
N ILE A 32 3.24 5.33 -5.17
CA ILE A 32 4.49 4.67 -5.56
C ILE A 32 5.69 5.44 -5.03
N GLU A 33 5.70 6.77 -5.21
CA GLU A 33 6.80 7.61 -4.74
C GLU A 33 6.89 7.63 -3.21
N GLU A 34 5.75 7.70 -2.51
CA GLU A 34 5.71 7.58 -1.05
C GLU A 34 6.22 6.22 -0.56
N ALA A 35 5.82 5.13 -1.24
CA ALA A 35 6.30 3.79 -0.90
C ALA A 35 7.82 3.65 -1.09
N LYS A 36 8.38 4.18 -2.19
CA LYS A 36 9.83 4.24 -2.41
C LYS A 36 10.53 5.06 -1.34
N ARG A 37 9.98 6.23 -0.98
CA ARG A 37 10.51 7.11 0.06
C ARG A 37 10.63 6.37 1.39
N ARG A 38 9.55 5.71 1.85
CA ARG A 38 9.53 4.96 3.12
C ARG A 38 10.56 3.83 3.15
N ILE A 39 10.70 3.06 2.06
CA ILE A 39 11.71 2.00 1.95
C ILE A 39 13.12 2.60 2.03
N ASN A 40 13.39 3.67 1.30
CA ASN A 40 14.72 4.29 1.25
C ASN A 40 15.12 4.93 2.59
N GLU A 41 14.17 5.51 3.31
CA GLU A 41 14.41 6.12 4.62
C GLU A 41 14.57 5.09 5.76
N ASN A 42 13.99 3.89 5.62
CA ASN A 42 14.00 2.86 6.67
C ASN A 42 14.29 1.46 6.09
N PRO A 43 15.48 1.25 5.47
CA PRO A 43 15.80 0.02 4.74
C PRO A 43 15.93 -1.21 5.65
N GLU A 44 16.23 -1.02 6.93
CA GLU A 44 16.23 -2.09 7.95
C GLU A 44 14.83 -2.52 8.38
N THR A 45 13.81 -1.67 8.19
CA THR A 45 12.43 -1.95 8.57
C THR A 45 11.64 -2.59 7.44
N TYR A 46 11.84 -2.13 6.20
CA TYR A 46 11.07 -2.59 5.07
C TYR A 46 11.83 -3.57 4.19
N TYR A 47 11.17 -4.68 3.86
CA TYR A 47 11.56 -5.51 2.75
C TYR A 47 11.55 -4.66 1.45
N PRO A 48 12.62 -4.65 0.65
CA PRO A 48 12.81 -3.71 -0.46
C PRO A 48 11.96 -4.08 -1.69
N HIS A 49 10.63 -4.14 -1.51
CA HIS A 49 9.66 -4.48 -2.53
C HIS A 49 8.31 -3.84 -2.21
N ILE A 50 7.71 -3.22 -3.23
CA ILE A 50 6.36 -2.65 -3.15
C ILE A 50 5.38 -3.67 -3.74
N PHE A 51 4.60 -4.30 -2.87
CA PHE A 51 3.62 -5.31 -3.29
C PHE A 51 2.37 -4.63 -3.87
N GLY A 52 1.84 -5.19 -4.96
CA GLY A 52 0.67 -4.68 -5.68
C GLY A 52 1.01 -3.89 -6.95
N LEU A 53 2.29 -3.76 -7.30
CA LEU A 53 2.71 -3.12 -8.55
C LEU A 53 2.53 -4.03 -9.76
N LYS A 54 2.87 -5.32 -9.60
CA LYS A 54 2.87 -6.31 -10.69
C LYS A 54 2.01 -7.52 -10.36
N GLU A 55 1.83 -7.81 -9.09
CA GLU A 55 1.03 -8.91 -8.57
C GLU A 55 -0.39 -8.80 -9.10
N SER A 56 -0.92 -9.90 -9.64
CA SER A 56 -2.26 -9.96 -10.26
C SER A 56 -2.48 -8.92 -11.38
N GLY A 57 -1.43 -8.53 -12.11
CA GLY A 57 -1.50 -7.48 -13.14
C GLY A 57 -1.47 -6.06 -12.59
N GLY A 58 -1.22 -5.90 -11.29
CA GLY A 58 -1.26 -4.62 -10.59
C GLY A 58 -2.58 -4.41 -9.87
N THR A 59 -2.52 -3.79 -8.69
CA THR A 59 -3.66 -3.62 -7.80
C THR A 59 -3.84 -2.15 -7.41
N SER A 60 -5.04 -1.77 -6.97
CA SER A 60 -5.33 -0.42 -6.47
C SER A 60 -4.89 -0.18 -5.01
N VAL A 61 -4.25 -1.16 -4.36
CA VAL A 61 -3.78 -1.06 -2.97
C VAL A 61 -2.35 -1.57 -2.90
N LEU A 62 -1.41 -0.70 -2.52
CA LEU A 62 0.00 -1.05 -2.38
C LEU A 62 0.31 -1.41 -0.93
N TYR A 63 1.21 -2.37 -0.73
CA TYR A 63 1.66 -2.77 0.59
C TYR A 63 3.18 -2.70 0.71
N LEU A 64 3.62 -2.25 1.88
CA LEU A 64 4.98 -2.44 2.39
C LEU A 64 4.94 -3.46 3.52
N ALA A 65 6.00 -4.23 3.68
CA ALA A 65 6.14 -5.19 4.77
C ALA A 65 7.60 -5.31 5.21
N ASP A 66 7.81 -5.91 6.37
CA ASP A 66 9.11 -6.24 6.94
C ASP A 66 9.75 -7.49 6.29
N ARG A 67 8.95 -8.29 5.59
CA ARG A 67 9.36 -9.57 5.00
C ARG A 67 8.50 -9.93 3.78
N PRO A 68 8.89 -10.95 2.99
CA PRO A 68 8.10 -11.40 1.83
C PRO A 68 6.66 -11.76 2.21
N MET A 69 5.69 -11.33 1.38
CA MET A 69 4.25 -11.55 1.58
C MET A 69 3.84 -13.03 1.79
N GLN A 70 4.56 -13.97 1.16
CA GLN A 70 4.30 -15.39 1.34
C GLN A 70 4.53 -15.86 2.78
N LYS A 71 5.47 -15.25 3.50
CA LYS A 71 5.71 -15.52 4.93
C LYS A 71 4.61 -14.94 5.83
N LEU A 72 3.79 -14.04 5.29
CA LEU A 72 2.60 -13.49 5.96
C LEU A 72 1.32 -14.28 5.61
N GLY A 73 1.45 -15.39 4.86
CA GLY A 73 0.30 -16.18 4.41
C GLY A 73 -0.46 -15.56 3.22
N ILE A 74 0.08 -14.51 2.60
CA ILE A 74 -0.54 -13.82 1.47
C ILE A 74 -0.06 -14.46 0.16
N LYS A 75 -1.01 -14.90 -0.67
CA LYS A 75 -0.73 -15.44 -2.00
C LYS A 75 -0.45 -14.30 -2.97
N VAL A 76 0.77 -14.23 -3.49
CA VAL A 76 1.19 -13.20 -4.46
C VAL A 76 1.02 -13.60 -5.92
N ASN A 77 0.89 -14.91 -6.17
CA ASN A 77 0.64 -15.48 -7.49
C ASN A 77 -0.76 -16.09 -7.48
N LEU A 78 -1.72 -15.33 -8.01
CA LEU A 78 -3.05 -15.83 -8.31
C LEU A 78 -3.06 -16.23 -9.81
N PRO A 79 -3.69 -17.36 -10.15
CA PRO A 79 -3.82 -17.80 -11.54
C PRO A 79 -4.63 -16.81 -12.38
#